data_AF-A0A197JHY9-F1
#
_entry.id   AF-A0A197JHY9-F1
#
_cell.length_a   1.000
_cell.length_b   1.000
_cell.length_c   1.000
_cell.angle_alpha   90.00
_cell.angle_beta   90.00
_cell.angle_gamma   90.00
#
_symmetry.space_group_name_H-M   'P 1'
#
loop_
_entity.id
_entity.type
_entity.pdbx_description
1 polymer ?
#
loop_
_entity_poly.entity_id
_entity_poly.type
_entity_poly.pdbx_seq_one_letter_code
_entity_poly.pdbx_strand_id
1 'polypeptide(L)'
;MGGGDLNLKKSWHPGTFKNQERVWKEERKAADEEKKIQQMRKELEEERQIQELQQLSERNGGKKRSDRLDWMYQAAPSGGARDEKDQEDYLLGKRSVDDILKQKAAGGMKSLSKDSDNFMKQQVGKANSIKDLQAKVREDPLLAIKRREQASLEQLMKNPIKMRQLKESKEGKDKDKKKKSKRSKEDKAPQEAQGLQGP
;
A
#
# COMPACT_ATOMS: atom_id res chain seq x y z
N MET A 1 47.30 -6.56 -27.14
CA MET A 1 47.55 -5.19 -26.63
C MET A 1 46.31 -4.73 -25.86
N GLY A 2 46.34 -4.84 -24.53
CA GLY A 2 45.21 -4.46 -23.67
C GLY A 2 45.25 -2.98 -23.33
N GLY A 3 44.66 -2.14 -24.19
CA GLY A 3 44.48 -0.71 -23.95
C GLY A 3 43.11 -0.41 -23.34
N GLY A 4 42.93 -0.70 -22.06
CA GLY A 4 41.76 -0.23 -21.31
C GLY A 4 41.91 1.25 -20.94
N ASP A 5 40.84 2.04 -21.08
CA ASP A 5 40.82 3.47 -20.76
C ASP A 5 41.35 3.73 -19.33
N LEU A 6 42.44 4.49 -19.25
CA LEU A 6 43.15 4.82 -18.02
C LEU A 6 42.25 5.60 -17.05
N ASN A 7 41.25 6.31 -17.56
CA ASN A 7 40.34 7.11 -16.75
C ASN A 7 39.45 6.22 -15.86
N LEU A 8 39.11 5.01 -16.28
CA LEU A 8 38.33 4.07 -15.45
C LEU A 8 39.09 3.60 -14.20
N LYS A 9 40.43 3.78 -14.16
CA LYS A 9 41.24 3.52 -12.96
C LYS A 9 41.25 4.70 -11.99
N LYS A 10 40.67 5.84 -12.36
CA LYS A 10 40.60 7.04 -11.52
C LYS A 10 39.33 7.02 -10.66
N SER A 11 39.50 7.39 -9.39
CA SER A 11 38.43 7.41 -8.40
C SER A 11 37.34 8.45 -8.69
N TRP A 12 37.65 9.52 -9.42
CA TRP A 12 36.71 10.59 -9.75
C TRP A 12 35.89 10.30 -11.01
N HIS A 13 36.26 9.30 -11.81
CA HIS A 13 35.62 9.06 -13.11
C HIS A 13 34.17 8.56 -12.91
N PRO A 14 33.15 9.16 -13.53
CA PRO A 14 31.74 8.83 -13.28
C PRO A 14 31.39 7.41 -13.76
N GLY A 15 32.12 6.91 -14.76
CA GLY A 15 31.96 5.56 -15.29
C GLY A 15 32.46 4.44 -14.37
N THR A 16 33.13 4.75 -13.25
CA THR A 16 33.57 3.72 -12.30
C THR A 16 32.38 3.17 -11.51
N PHE A 17 32.28 1.84 -11.36
CA PHE A 17 31.18 1.16 -10.66
C PHE A 17 30.84 1.78 -9.29
N LYS A 18 31.85 2.13 -8.49
CA LYS A 18 31.67 2.80 -7.18
C LYS A 18 30.92 4.14 -7.29
N ASN A 19 31.19 4.92 -8.32
CA ASN A 19 30.55 6.22 -8.53
C ASN A 19 29.13 6.05 -9.09
N GLN A 20 28.93 5.09 -10.00
CA GLN A 20 27.60 4.74 -10.48
C GLN A 20 26.71 4.25 -9.33
N GLU A 21 27.23 3.44 -8.42
CA GLU A 21 26.51 3.00 -7.22
C GLU A 21 26.17 4.17 -6.28
N ARG A 22 27.07 5.15 -6.13
CA ARG A 22 26.81 6.34 -5.31
C ARG A 22 25.69 7.19 -5.93
N VAL A 23 25.78 7.48 -7.22
CA VAL A 23 24.76 8.20 -7.97
C VAL A 23 23.42 7.47 -7.88
N TRP A 24 23.41 6.16 -8.10
CA TRP A 24 22.18 5.37 -8.01
C TRP A 24 21.53 5.41 -6.61
N LYS A 25 22.34 5.38 -5.54
CA LYS A 25 21.83 5.52 -4.16
C LYS A 25 21.25 6.92 -3.91
N GLU A 26 21.92 7.96 -4.38
CA GLU A 26 21.46 9.35 -4.25
C GLU A 26 20.18 9.60 -5.06
N GLU A 27 20.11 9.13 -6.31
CA GLU A 27 18.91 9.19 -7.16
C GLU A 27 17.74 8.44 -6.54
N ARG A 28 17.99 7.24 -5.99
CA ARG A 28 16.95 6.46 -5.31
C ARG A 28 16.41 7.19 -4.08
N LYS A 29 17.30 7.78 -3.28
CA LYS A 29 16.90 8.57 -2.11
C LYS A 29 16.08 9.81 -2.52
N ALA A 30 16.51 10.53 -3.54
CA ALA A 30 15.78 11.67 -4.08
C ALA A 30 14.38 11.27 -4.58
N ALA A 31 14.27 10.14 -5.30
CA ALA A 31 12.98 9.64 -5.76
C ALA A 31 12.03 9.26 -4.61
N ASP A 32 12.55 8.75 -3.49
CA ASP A 32 11.73 8.44 -2.32
C ASP A 32 11.30 9.71 -1.55
N GLU A 33 12.18 10.72 -1.46
CA GLU A 33 11.83 12.05 -0.93
C GLU A 33 10.77 12.73 -1.78
N GLU A 34 10.89 12.70 -3.11
CA GLU A 34 9.89 13.24 -4.03
C GLU A 34 8.52 12.57 -3.87
N LYS A 35 8.46 11.24 -3.73
CA LYS A 35 7.21 10.52 -3.45
C LYS A 35 6.58 10.98 -2.15
N LYS A 36 7.38 11.14 -1.10
CA LYS A 36 6.87 11.63 0.20
C LYS A 36 6.33 13.04 0.09
N ILE A 37 7.02 13.92 -0.64
CA ILE A 37 6.54 15.29 -0.90
C ILE A 37 5.25 15.27 -1.72
N GLN A 38 5.15 14.42 -2.75
CA GLN A 38 3.93 14.27 -3.54
C GLN A 38 2.75 13.79 -2.69
N GLN A 39 2.98 12.84 -1.78
CA GLN A 39 1.97 12.38 -0.84
C GLN A 39 1.48 13.54 0.04
N MET A 40 2.40 14.26 0.70
CA MET A 40 2.04 15.42 1.55
C MET A 40 1.29 16.50 0.77
N ARG A 41 1.69 16.76 -0.49
CA ARG A 41 0.99 17.72 -1.36
C ARG A 41 -0.43 17.27 -1.68
N LYS A 42 -0.63 15.97 -1.91
CA LYS A 42 -1.95 15.39 -2.16
C LYS A 42 -2.84 15.49 -0.92
N GLU A 43 -2.30 15.19 0.27
CA GLU A 43 -3.01 15.34 1.54
C GLU A 43 -3.46 16.81 1.75
N LEU A 44 -2.57 17.77 1.50
CA LEU A 44 -2.90 19.20 1.62
C LEU A 44 -3.94 19.66 0.58
N GLU A 45 -3.93 19.09 -0.63
CA GLU A 45 -4.94 19.37 -1.65
C GLU A 45 -6.30 18.76 -1.27
N GLU A 46 -6.32 17.56 -0.69
CA GLU A 46 -7.52 16.91 -0.16
C GLU A 46 -8.11 17.72 1.02
N GLU A 47 -7.28 18.17 1.96
CA GLU A 47 -7.70 19.05 3.06
C GLU A 47 -8.31 20.35 2.54
N ARG A 48 -7.69 20.96 1.53
CA ARG A 48 -8.21 22.17 0.88
C ARG A 48 -9.56 21.92 0.21
N GLN A 49 -9.73 20.80 -0.49
CA GLN A 49 -11.00 20.43 -1.12
C GLN A 49 -12.12 20.22 -0.09
N ILE A 50 -11.81 19.56 1.03
CA ILE A 50 -12.75 19.37 2.13
C ILE A 50 -13.16 20.73 2.72
N GLN A 51 -12.18 21.61 2.95
CA GLN A 51 -12.44 22.95 3.47
C GLN A 51 -13.31 23.79 2.52
N GLU A 52 -13.07 23.71 1.22
CA GLU A 52 -13.87 24.41 0.20
C GLU A 52 -15.32 23.89 0.18
N LEU A 53 -15.51 22.57 0.22
CA LEU A 53 -16.84 21.96 0.32
C LEU A 53 -17.57 22.37 1.60
N GLN A 54 -16.85 22.45 2.73
CA GLN A 54 -17.41 22.91 3.99
C GLN A 54 -17.83 24.38 3.89
N GLN A 55 -16.98 25.26 3.37
CA GLN A 55 -17.34 26.67 3.16
C GLN A 55 -18.55 26.83 2.24
N LEU A 56 -18.65 26.04 1.19
CA LEU A 56 -19.81 26.05 0.28
C LEU A 56 -21.08 25.58 1.01
N SER A 57 -20.99 24.54 1.84
CA SER A 57 -22.10 24.06 2.67
C SER A 57 -22.57 25.14 3.66
N GLU A 58 -21.65 25.82 4.33
CA GLU A 58 -21.95 26.93 5.24
C GLU A 58 -22.61 28.10 4.50
N ARG A 59 -22.12 28.44 3.30
CA ARG A 59 -22.71 29.49 2.45
C ARG A 59 -24.14 29.15 2.01
N ASN A 60 -24.42 27.86 1.77
CA ASN A 60 -25.75 27.37 1.41
C ASN A 60 -26.70 27.22 2.62
N GLY A 61 -26.29 27.65 3.82
CA GLY A 61 -27.11 27.64 5.04
C GLY A 61 -26.84 26.47 5.99
N GLY A 62 -25.74 25.73 5.80
CA GLY A 62 -25.26 24.71 6.73
C GLY A 62 -24.78 25.30 8.06
N LYS A 63 -24.73 24.47 9.11
CA LYS A 63 -24.23 24.87 10.44
C LYS A 63 -22.72 25.15 10.37
N LYS A 64 -22.29 26.34 10.80
CA LYS A 64 -20.86 26.70 10.91
C LYS A 64 -20.17 25.89 12.01
N ARG A 65 -19.08 25.19 11.68
CA ARG A 65 -18.23 24.53 12.69
C ARG A 65 -17.07 25.46 13.03
N SER A 66 -16.65 25.46 14.30
CA SER A 66 -15.53 26.28 14.75
C SER A 66 -14.21 25.52 14.61
N ASP A 67 -13.40 25.84 13.59
CA ASP A 67 -12.11 25.18 13.31
C ASP A 67 -11.13 25.20 14.51
N ARG A 68 -11.18 26.24 15.34
CA ARG A 68 -10.23 26.46 16.46
C ARG A 68 -10.28 25.40 17.56
N LEU A 69 -11.42 24.70 17.72
CA LEU A 69 -11.62 23.72 18.78
C LEU A 69 -11.73 22.29 18.24
N ASP A 70 -11.73 22.11 16.92
CA ASP A 70 -11.97 20.81 16.33
C ASP A 70 -10.82 19.84 16.59
N TRP A 71 -9.57 20.32 16.57
CA TRP A 71 -8.40 19.52 16.96
C TRP A 71 -8.47 19.03 18.43
N MET A 72 -9.17 19.75 19.31
CA MET A 72 -9.35 19.39 20.72
C MET A 72 -10.50 18.38 20.91
N TYR A 73 -11.58 18.49 20.13
CA TYR A 73 -12.76 17.63 20.24
C TYR A 73 -12.76 16.42 19.30
N GLN A 74 -11.89 16.36 18.29
CA GLN A 74 -11.68 15.16 17.46
C GLN A 74 -10.86 14.07 18.18
N ALA A 75 -10.00 14.45 19.14
CA ALA A 75 -9.18 13.50 19.91
C ALA A 75 -9.97 12.82 21.04
N ALA A 76 -11.13 13.37 21.43
CA ALA A 76 -12.09 12.62 22.22
C ALA A 76 -12.71 11.57 21.28
N PRO A 77 -12.73 10.27 21.64
CA PRO A 77 -13.29 9.23 20.79
C PRO A 77 -14.77 9.56 20.55
N SER A 78 -15.05 10.17 19.40
CA SER A 78 -16.39 10.52 18.96
C SER A 78 -17.08 9.22 18.56
N GLY A 79 -17.59 8.53 19.58
CA GLY A 79 -18.12 7.18 19.51
C GLY A 79 -19.10 6.87 20.64
N GLY A 80 -19.77 7.88 21.19
CA GLY A 80 -20.93 7.72 22.08
C GLY A 80 -20.70 8.22 23.49
N ALA A 81 -21.70 8.91 24.04
CA ALA A 81 -21.77 9.45 25.41
C ALA A 81 -21.58 8.42 26.55
N ARG A 82 -21.18 7.18 26.24
CA ARG A 82 -20.84 6.13 27.21
C ARG A 82 -19.38 6.16 27.62
N ASP A 83 -18.47 6.48 26.69
CA ASP A 83 -17.03 6.49 26.99
C ASP A 83 -16.59 7.73 27.77
N GLU A 84 -17.35 8.83 27.71
CA GLU A 84 -17.05 10.08 28.43
C GLU A 84 -17.12 9.90 29.95
N LYS A 85 -18.17 9.22 30.45
CA LYS A 85 -18.30 8.89 31.89
C LYS A 85 -17.25 7.89 32.35
N ASP A 86 -16.95 6.89 31.53
CA ASP A 86 -15.95 5.87 31.87
C ASP A 86 -14.53 6.48 31.87
N GLN A 87 -14.26 7.50 31.04
CA GLN A 87 -13.02 8.28 31.06
C GLN A 87 -12.95 9.25 32.24
N GLU A 88 -14.03 9.96 32.57
CA GLU A 88 -14.11 10.81 33.76
C GLU A 88 -13.89 10.02 35.05
N ASP A 89 -14.51 8.85 35.17
CA ASP A 89 -14.32 7.94 36.30
C ASP A 89 -12.88 7.41 36.38
N TYR A 90 -12.22 7.17 35.23
CA TYR A 90 -10.82 6.74 35.16
C TYR A 90 -9.86 7.85 35.59
N LEU A 91 -10.04 9.06 35.08
CA LEU A 91 -9.23 10.24 35.44
C LEU A 91 -9.41 10.63 36.90
N LEU A 92 -10.60 10.42 37.46
CA LEU A 92 -10.91 10.61 38.88
C LEU A 92 -10.52 9.39 39.75
N GLY A 93 -9.91 8.36 39.16
CA GLY A 93 -9.42 7.16 39.86
C GLY A 93 -10.52 6.27 40.44
N LYS A 94 -11.79 6.48 40.07
CA LYS A 94 -12.94 5.67 40.50
C LYS A 94 -13.00 4.32 39.78
N ARG A 95 -12.35 4.20 38.61
CA ARG A 95 -12.22 2.96 37.84
C ARG A 95 -10.76 2.70 37.48
N SER A 96 -10.32 1.45 37.59
CA SER A 96 -9.00 1.00 37.13
C SER A 96 -9.02 0.64 35.64
N VAL A 97 -7.86 0.73 34.96
CA VAL A 97 -7.69 0.26 33.56
C VAL A 97 -8.15 -1.19 33.40
N ASP A 98 -7.87 -2.02 34.41
CA ASP A 98 -8.23 -3.43 34.42
C ASP A 98 -9.75 -3.63 34.43
N ASP A 99 -10.50 -2.76 35.08
CA ASP A 99 -11.96 -2.85 35.14
C ASP A 99 -12.59 -2.41 33.82
N ILE A 100 -12.02 -1.41 33.15
CA ILE A 100 -12.43 -0.99 31.80
C ILE A 100 -12.17 -2.11 30.80
N LEU A 101 -11.01 -2.77 30.89
CA LEU A 101 -10.65 -3.88 30.02
C LEU A 101 -11.55 -5.11 30.27
N LYS A 102 -11.85 -5.41 31.54
CA LYS A 102 -12.80 -6.47 31.94
C LYS A 102 -14.23 -6.15 31.49
N GLN A 103 -14.67 -4.90 31.61
CA GLN A 103 -16.02 -4.48 31.20
C GLN A 103 -16.15 -4.44 29.67
N LYS A 104 -15.09 -4.13 28.92
CA LYS A 104 -15.04 -4.28 27.46
C LYS A 104 -15.04 -5.75 27.03
N ALA A 105 -14.39 -6.62 27.79
CA ALA A 105 -14.44 -8.08 27.58
C ALA A 105 -15.78 -8.70 27.98
N ALA A 106 -16.44 -8.18 29.03
CA ALA A 106 -17.72 -8.69 29.55
C ALA A 106 -18.96 -8.05 28.90
N GLY A 107 -18.85 -6.83 28.39
CA GLY A 107 -19.93 -6.03 27.80
C GLY A 107 -20.30 -6.42 26.36
N GLY A 108 -19.57 -7.37 25.76
CA GLY A 108 -19.84 -7.86 24.40
C GLY A 108 -21.03 -8.80 24.25
N MET A 109 -21.80 -9.14 25.30
CA MET A 109 -22.79 -10.22 25.17
C MET A 109 -24.12 -10.10 25.96
N LYS A 110 -24.30 -9.21 26.94
CA LYS A 110 -25.34 -9.46 27.96
C LYS A 110 -26.41 -8.41 28.27
N SER A 111 -26.49 -7.26 27.58
CA SER A 111 -27.50 -6.23 27.91
C SER A 111 -28.39 -5.73 26.76
N LEU A 112 -28.39 -6.38 25.60
CA LEU A 112 -29.24 -5.98 24.45
C LEU A 112 -30.48 -6.88 24.25
N SER A 113 -30.69 -7.89 25.07
CA SER A 113 -31.47 -9.09 24.68
C SER A 113 -32.99 -9.05 24.91
N LYS A 114 -33.67 -7.90 24.97
CA LYS A 114 -35.14 -7.91 25.04
C LYS A 114 -35.86 -6.92 24.13
N ASP A 115 -35.33 -5.71 23.95
CA ASP A 115 -35.86 -4.76 22.96
C ASP A 115 -35.09 -4.77 21.63
N SER A 116 -33.84 -5.27 21.61
CA SER A 116 -33.11 -5.43 20.35
C SER A 116 -33.58 -6.64 19.53
N ASP A 117 -34.28 -7.62 20.12
CA ASP A 117 -34.73 -8.81 19.38
C ASP A 117 -35.73 -8.47 18.28
N ASN A 118 -36.60 -7.46 18.48
CA ASN A 118 -37.53 -7.02 17.43
C ASN A 118 -36.86 -6.12 16.38
N PHE A 119 -35.89 -5.28 16.77
CA PHE A 119 -35.15 -4.42 15.86
C PHE A 119 -34.12 -5.21 15.02
N MET A 120 -33.40 -6.14 15.64
CA MET A 120 -32.53 -7.11 14.96
C MET A 120 -33.33 -7.98 14.01
N LYS A 121 -34.53 -8.47 14.38
CA LYS A 121 -35.33 -9.30 13.46
C LYS A 121 -35.83 -8.52 12.23
N GLN A 122 -36.04 -7.21 12.34
CA GLN A 122 -36.33 -6.32 11.19
C GLN A 122 -35.10 -5.99 10.33
N GLN A 123 -33.90 -5.88 10.91
CA GLN A 123 -32.66 -5.67 10.15
C GLN A 123 -32.10 -6.96 9.53
N VAL A 124 -32.21 -8.10 10.21
CA VAL A 124 -31.76 -9.41 9.73
C VAL A 124 -32.56 -9.85 8.50
N GLY A 125 -33.83 -9.46 8.38
CA GLY A 125 -34.61 -9.63 7.15
C GLY A 125 -34.15 -8.78 5.96
N LYS A 126 -33.39 -7.69 6.20
CA LYS A 126 -32.84 -6.79 5.16
C LYS A 126 -31.37 -7.01 4.83
N ALA A 127 -30.65 -7.78 5.66
CA ALA A 127 -29.21 -8.05 5.51
C ALA A 127 -28.84 -8.84 4.23
N ASN A 128 -29.84 -9.37 3.50
CA ASN A 128 -29.70 -10.08 2.22
C ASN A 128 -30.55 -9.44 1.11
N SER A 129 -30.86 -8.15 1.19
CA SER A 129 -31.54 -7.45 0.09
C SER A 129 -30.71 -7.57 -1.19
N ILE A 130 -31.34 -7.89 -2.33
CA ILE A 130 -30.67 -8.03 -3.64
C ILE A 130 -29.83 -6.79 -3.96
N LYS A 131 -30.30 -5.60 -3.59
CA LYS A 131 -29.57 -4.34 -3.78
C LYS A 131 -28.32 -4.25 -2.90
N ASP A 132 -28.39 -4.75 -1.67
CA ASP A 132 -27.26 -4.76 -0.73
C ASP A 132 -26.19 -5.77 -1.14
N LEU A 133 -26.61 -6.95 -1.63
CA LEU A 133 -25.70 -7.92 -2.23
C LEU A 133 -25.02 -7.37 -3.49
N GLN A 134 -25.78 -6.67 -4.36
CA GLN A 134 -25.20 -6.01 -5.53
C GLN A 134 -24.21 -4.91 -5.15
N ALA A 135 -24.49 -4.12 -4.12
CA ALA A 135 -23.56 -3.11 -3.63
C ALA A 135 -22.28 -3.76 -3.07
N LYS A 136 -22.41 -4.77 -2.20
CA LYS A 136 -21.27 -5.53 -1.65
C LYS A 136 -20.39 -6.15 -2.74
N VAL A 137 -20.99 -6.67 -3.80
CA VAL A 137 -20.25 -7.23 -4.95
C VAL A 137 -19.57 -6.13 -5.76
N ARG A 138 -20.19 -4.95 -5.91
CA ARG A 138 -19.56 -3.82 -6.63
C ARG A 138 -18.42 -3.18 -5.84
N GLU A 139 -18.58 -3.06 -4.54
CA GLU A 139 -17.61 -2.45 -3.63
C GLU A 139 -16.58 -3.45 -3.08
N ASP A 140 -16.57 -4.70 -3.57
CA ASP A 140 -15.54 -5.68 -3.20
C ASP A 140 -14.18 -5.29 -3.81
N PRO A 141 -13.17 -4.97 -2.98
CA PRO A 141 -11.86 -4.56 -3.45
C PRO A 141 -11.13 -5.68 -4.21
N LEU A 142 -11.36 -6.96 -3.88
CA LEU A 142 -10.75 -8.08 -4.59
C LEU A 142 -11.33 -8.22 -5.99
N LEU A 143 -12.65 -8.06 -6.12
CA LEU A 143 -13.32 -8.05 -7.42
C LEU A 143 -12.84 -6.86 -8.27
N ALA A 144 -12.67 -5.68 -7.66
CA ALA A 144 -12.15 -4.49 -8.33
C ALA A 144 -10.74 -4.70 -8.88
N ILE A 145 -9.84 -5.31 -8.08
CA ILE A 145 -8.48 -5.66 -8.51
C ILE A 145 -8.52 -6.64 -9.68
N LYS A 146 -9.32 -7.71 -9.59
CA LYS A 146 -9.44 -8.72 -10.65
C LYS A 146 -9.98 -8.13 -11.95
N ARG A 147 -10.97 -7.24 -11.86
CA ARG A 147 -11.53 -6.54 -13.03
C ARG A 147 -10.48 -5.64 -13.69
N ARG A 148 -9.67 -4.95 -12.89
CA ARG A 148 -8.55 -4.12 -13.38
C ARG A 148 -7.48 -4.97 -14.06
N GLU A 149 -7.16 -6.13 -13.50
CA GLU A 149 -6.21 -7.08 -14.09
C GLU A 149 -6.71 -7.59 -15.45
N GLN A 150 -7.97 -8.02 -15.53
CA GLN A 150 -8.60 -8.47 -16.78
C GLN A 150 -8.62 -7.36 -17.83
N ALA A 151 -9.03 -6.14 -17.45
CA ALA A 151 -9.04 -5.00 -18.37
C ALA A 151 -7.64 -4.65 -18.89
N SER A 152 -6.61 -4.74 -18.04
CA SER A 152 -5.21 -4.55 -18.45
C SER A 152 -4.76 -5.62 -19.45
N LEU A 153 -5.09 -6.89 -19.19
CA LEU A 153 -4.79 -7.99 -20.10
C LEU A 153 -5.49 -7.82 -21.45
N GLU A 154 -6.77 -7.47 -21.46
CA GLU A 154 -7.53 -7.19 -22.68
C GLU A 154 -6.94 -6.01 -23.46
N GLN A 155 -6.54 -4.93 -22.78
CA GLN A 155 -5.88 -3.78 -23.41
C GLN A 155 -4.54 -4.16 -24.05
N LEU A 156 -3.76 -5.03 -23.40
CA LEU A 156 -2.54 -5.57 -23.97
C LEU A 156 -2.85 -6.43 -25.20
N MET A 157 -3.78 -7.38 -25.10
CA MET A 157 -4.16 -8.26 -26.22
C MET A 157 -4.75 -7.50 -27.41
N LYS A 158 -5.54 -6.45 -27.15
CA LYS A 158 -6.13 -5.58 -28.18
C LYS A 158 -5.09 -4.72 -28.89
N ASN A 159 -3.90 -4.51 -28.30
CA ASN A 159 -2.82 -3.75 -28.90
C ASN A 159 -1.76 -4.69 -29.54
N PRO A 160 -1.84 -4.97 -30.86
CA PRO A 160 -0.94 -5.92 -31.52
C PRO A 160 0.53 -5.47 -31.51
N ILE A 161 0.79 -4.16 -31.44
CA ILE A 161 2.16 -3.60 -31.38
C ILE A 161 2.78 -3.89 -30.02
N LYS A 162 2.06 -3.62 -28.93
CA LYS A 162 2.52 -3.93 -27.57
C LYS A 162 2.71 -5.44 -27.35
N MET A 163 1.85 -6.28 -27.93
CA MET A 163 2.02 -7.74 -27.88
C MET A 163 3.27 -8.23 -28.59
N ARG A 164 3.62 -7.64 -29.75
CA ARG A 164 4.86 -7.96 -30.46
C ARG A 164 6.09 -7.56 -29.64
N GLN A 165 6.11 -6.33 -29.10
CA GLN A 165 7.18 -5.86 -28.22
C GLN A 165 7.35 -6.76 -26.98
N LEU A 166 6.25 -7.19 -26.36
CA LEU A 166 6.28 -8.09 -25.20
C LEU A 166 6.88 -9.46 -25.56
N LYS A 167 6.49 -10.03 -26.70
CA LYS A 167 7.04 -11.30 -27.21
C LYS A 167 8.53 -11.20 -27.51
N GLU A 168 8.96 -10.17 -28.23
CA GLU A 168 10.37 -9.92 -28.55
C GLU A 168 11.22 -9.76 -27.28
N SER A 169 10.72 -9.00 -26.29
CA SER A 169 11.44 -8.80 -25.02
C SER A 169 11.58 -10.09 -24.21
N LYS A 170 10.61 -11.01 -24.28
CA LYS A 170 10.64 -12.30 -23.59
C LYS A 170 11.60 -13.27 -24.28
N GLU A 171 11.53 -13.37 -25.60
CA GLU A 171 12.44 -14.19 -26.40
C GLU A 171 13.90 -13.74 -26.28
N GLY A 172 14.14 -12.43 -26.22
CA GLY A 172 15.48 -11.87 -25.96
C GLY A 172 16.04 -12.32 -24.61
N LYS A 173 15.25 -12.20 -23.54
CA LYS A 173 15.66 -12.63 -22.18
C LYS A 173 15.92 -14.13 -22.07
N ASP A 174 15.13 -14.96 -22.75
CA ASP A 174 15.33 -16.41 -22.74
C ASP A 174 16.58 -16.84 -23.53
N LYS A 175 16.87 -16.18 -24.66
CA LYS A 175 18.13 -16.36 -25.41
C LYS A 175 19.34 -15.97 -24.57
N ASP A 176 19.28 -14.86 -23.83
CA ASP A 176 20.36 -14.40 -22.97
C ASP A 176 20.59 -15.31 -21.75
N LYS A 177 19.51 -15.80 -21.11
CA LYS A 177 19.61 -16.81 -20.05
C LYS A 177 20.24 -18.11 -20.54
N LYS A 178 19.87 -18.57 -21.75
CA LYS A 178 20.43 -19.79 -22.36
C LYS A 178 21.91 -19.62 -22.70
N LYS A 179 22.34 -18.45 -23.21
CA LYS A 179 23.76 -18.13 -23.43
C LYS A 179 24.54 -18.08 -22.13
N LYS A 180 24.00 -17.45 -21.08
CA LYS A 180 24.65 -17.39 -19.75
C LYS A 180 24.80 -18.78 -19.12
N SER A 181 23.78 -19.64 -19.24
CA SER A 181 23.83 -21.03 -18.77
C SER A 181 24.88 -21.88 -19.49
N LYS A 182 25.00 -21.75 -20.83
CA LYS A 182 26.04 -22.46 -21.60
C LYS A 182 27.45 -22.04 -21.17
N ARG A 183 27.69 -20.73 -21.05
CA ARG A 183 28.99 -20.18 -20.63
C ARG A 183 29.39 -20.69 -19.23
N SER A 184 28.44 -20.74 -18.30
CA SER A 184 28.68 -21.27 -16.94
C SER A 184 28.94 -22.79 -16.88
N LYS A 185 28.56 -23.55 -17.92
CA LYS A 185 28.87 -24.98 -18.04
C LYS A 185 30.25 -25.21 -18.65
N GLU A 186 30.68 -24.39 -19.61
CA GLU A 186 32.03 -24.43 -20.16
C GLU A 186 33.09 -24.07 -19.10
N ASP A 187 32.83 -23.06 -18.27
CA ASP A 187 33.75 -22.66 -17.18
C ASP A 187 33.86 -23.68 -16.03
N LYS A 188 32.99 -24.71 -16.00
CA LYS A 188 32.94 -25.76 -14.96
C LYS A 188 33.47 -27.12 -15.40
N ALA A 189 33.95 -27.30 -16.63
CA ALA A 189 34.63 -28.52 -17.06
C ALA A 189 36.09 -28.50 -16.54
N PRO A 190 36.47 -29.37 -15.58
CA PRO A 190 37.79 -29.31 -14.97
C PRO A 190 38.86 -30.01 -15.81
N GLN A 191 40.09 -29.58 -15.55
CA GLN A 191 41.38 -30.06 -16.03
C GLN A 191 41.69 -31.49 -15.49
N GLU A 192 40.92 -32.51 -15.86
CA GLU A 192 41.11 -33.90 -15.37
C GLU A 192 41.87 -34.83 -16.35
N ALA A 193 42.65 -34.30 -17.30
CA ALA A 193 43.30 -35.13 -18.34
C ALA A 193 44.83 -35.02 -18.42
N GLN A 194 45.55 -34.59 -17.37
CA GLN A 194 47.02 -34.61 -17.36
C GLN A 194 47.55 -34.95 -15.96
N GLY A 195 47.70 -36.24 -15.65
CA GLY A 195 48.24 -36.65 -14.35
C GLY A 195 48.32 -38.15 -14.08
N LEU A 196 48.60 -39.00 -15.07
CA LEU A 196 48.96 -40.41 -14.83
C LEU A 196 49.96 -40.89 -15.90
N GLN A 197 51.25 -40.64 -15.66
CA GLN A 197 52.37 -41.41 -16.20
C GLN A 197 53.49 -41.35 -15.16
N GLY A 198 53.63 -42.43 -14.38
CA GLY A 198 54.77 -42.64 -13.49
C GLY A 198 55.85 -43.49 -14.15
N PRO A 199 57.13 -43.33 -13.77
CA PRO A 199 58.10 -44.41 -13.83
C PRO A 199 57.94 -45.40 -12.66
#